data_AF-A0A814TLB1-F1
#
_entry.id   AF-A0A814TLB1-F1
#
_cell.length_a   1.000
_cell.length_b   1.000
_cell.length_c   1.000
_cell.angle_alpha   90.00
_cell.angle_beta   90.00
_cell.angle_gamma   90.00
#
_symmetry.space_group_name_H-M   'P 1'
#
loop_
_entity.id
_entity.type
_entity.pdbx_description
1 polymer ?
#
loop_
_entity_poly.entity_id
_entity_poly.type
_entity_poly.pdbx_seq_one_letter_code
_entity_poly.pdbx_strand_id
1 'polypeptide(L)'
;MINNEISSNPTTDSKTMEAPEQPVIPRQVPRPLTTDESIRSHVRMLMEGDRLGTDELFDALNKFFDEQNYSPSQRITCAQMFLNDEGKACEHKRYRYHRTKMSTDQYTLVWIDLEMDGLDLNKNFILEIACILTDFNLTTIYEGPDLVIHHPKALMDAMGPWCMEHHTKSGLVEQVLNSRLSMSDAETKIINFIEKTISSSTANNKRLILAGNSVYVDRYFLEKDMPRLNAMLDRSILDCSTLKELIRRFNYRIYSQAPVKGGNLHRALDDIRNSIDEFRYYQTFAFEEKQSTENKRITSSKPDISQYLVWIDIADSSVHGILTDENLDVIDEINGAKTSDDLVKFFHQNRIYSERKVAVAGKHLGPIRAQLKILAPEFNEFCHYRSIDIDVVSVICEQWFPDVYKQRPTHDEKENNLKNSIELLRFYRSRIFK
;
A
#
# COMPACT_ATOMS: atom_id res chain seq x y z
N MET A 1 68.96 57.87 -35.47
CA MET A 1 69.09 59.02 -34.54
C MET A 1 69.09 58.45 -33.12
N ILE A 2 70.09 58.86 -32.36
CA ILE A 2 70.47 58.41 -31.01
C ILE A 2 69.75 59.25 -29.95
N ASN A 3 69.47 58.67 -28.78
CA ASN A 3 69.53 59.22 -27.41
C ASN A 3 68.46 58.52 -26.53
N ASN A 4 68.61 58.18 -25.25
CA ASN A 4 69.67 57.99 -24.25
C ASN A 4 68.90 57.44 -23.00
N GLU A 5 69.32 56.36 -22.32
CA GLU A 5 70.06 56.36 -21.02
C GLU A 5 69.30 57.06 -19.85
N ILE A 6 69.12 56.56 -18.60
CA ILE A 6 69.90 55.73 -17.66
C ILE A 6 69.04 55.38 -16.39
N SER A 7 69.10 54.11 -15.95
CA SER A 7 69.37 53.55 -14.59
C SER A 7 68.81 54.13 -13.26
N SER A 8 68.27 53.26 -12.39
CA SER A 8 68.91 52.82 -11.11
C SER A 8 67.97 51.99 -10.17
N ASN A 9 68.15 50.66 -10.17
CA ASN A 9 68.50 49.74 -9.06
C ASN A 9 67.73 49.71 -7.69
N PRO A 10 67.91 48.67 -6.83
CA PRO A 10 66.94 47.57 -6.60
C PRO A 10 66.55 47.36 -5.11
N THR A 11 65.64 46.42 -4.79
CA THR A 11 65.76 45.49 -3.63
C THR A 11 64.59 44.49 -3.53
N THR A 12 64.96 43.21 -3.43
CA THR A 12 64.38 42.08 -2.67
C THR A 12 62.85 41.92 -2.58
N ASP A 13 62.33 40.79 -3.07
CA ASP A 13 61.73 39.82 -2.13
C ASP A 13 61.54 38.38 -2.67
N SER A 14 61.94 37.46 -1.79
CA SER A 14 61.66 36.03 -1.64
C SER A 14 61.21 35.17 -2.84
N LYS A 15 62.14 34.28 -3.24
CA LYS A 15 61.84 32.94 -3.77
C LYS A 15 60.95 32.16 -2.80
N THR A 16 59.83 31.64 -3.27
CA THR A 16 59.18 30.47 -2.66
C THR A 16 59.47 29.25 -3.52
N MET A 17 60.05 28.25 -2.86
CA MET A 17 60.43 26.96 -3.42
C MET A 17 59.16 26.15 -3.71
N GLU A 18 59.07 25.57 -4.90
CA GLU A 18 58.11 24.53 -5.23
C GLU A 18 58.33 23.33 -4.31
N ALA A 19 57.27 22.94 -3.59
CA ALA A 19 57.22 21.72 -2.81
C ALA A 19 56.92 20.53 -3.74
N PRO A 20 57.50 19.35 -3.47
CA PRO A 20 57.40 18.19 -4.36
C PRO A 20 55.96 17.64 -4.37
N GLU A 21 55.46 17.34 -5.57
CA GLU A 21 54.20 16.62 -5.78
C GLU A 21 54.22 15.30 -5.00
N GLN A 22 53.37 15.20 -3.98
CA GLN A 22 53.04 13.93 -3.35
C GLN A 22 52.25 13.08 -4.36
N PRO A 23 52.54 11.78 -4.49
CA PRO A 23 51.81 10.92 -5.40
C PRO A 23 50.34 10.90 -4.96
N VAL A 24 49.46 11.36 -5.84
CA VAL A 24 48.01 11.24 -5.66
C VAL A 24 47.68 9.75 -5.64
N ILE A 25 47.55 9.19 -4.44
CA ILE A 25 46.91 7.89 -4.26
C ILE A 25 45.50 8.06 -4.82
N PRO A 26 45.07 7.27 -5.81
CA PRO A 26 43.71 7.37 -6.31
C PRO A 26 42.78 7.16 -5.11
N ARG A 27 41.91 8.14 -4.83
CA ARG A 27 40.80 7.92 -3.90
C ARG A 27 40.07 6.70 -4.43
N GLN A 28 40.18 5.59 -3.71
CA GLN A 28 39.37 4.42 -3.98
C GLN A 28 37.92 4.88 -3.93
N VAL A 29 37.26 4.83 -5.08
CA VAL A 29 35.80 4.95 -5.14
C VAL A 29 35.27 3.89 -4.18
N PRO A 30 34.46 4.26 -3.16
CA PRO A 30 33.86 3.27 -2.29
C PRO A 30 33.11 2.27 -3.15
N ARG A 31 33.53 1.00 -3.08
CA ARG A 31 32.83 -0.07 -3.77
C ARG A 31 31.41 -0.09 -3.18
N PRO A 32 30.33 -0.16 -4.00
CA PRO A 32 28.99 -0.28 -3.45
C PRO A 32 28.98 -1.50 -2.52
N LEU A 33 28.45 -1.32 -1.32
CA LEU A 33 28.30 -2.41 -0.37
C LEU A 33 27.14 -3.29 -0.88
N THR A 34 27.47 -4.31 -1.69
CA THR A 34 26.50 -5.11 -2.46
C THR A 34 25.90 -6.30 -1.70
N THR A 35 25.96 -6.33 -0.36
CA THR A 35 25.34 -7.41 0.43
C THR A 35 24.68 -6.86 1.69
N ASP A 36 23.51 -7.44 2.05
CA ASP A 36 22.76 -7.18 3.29
C ASP A 36 23.66 -7.15 4.54
N GLU A 37 24.71 -7.97 4.54
CA GLU A 37 25.65 -8.12 5.64
C GLU A 37 26.52 -6.88 5.88
N SER A 38 26.82 -6.11 4.82
CA SER A 38 27.61 -4.90 4.95
C SER A 38 26.81 -3.70 5.46
N ILE A 39 25.52 -3.63 5.14
CA ILE A 39 24.59 -2.63 5.70
C ILE A 39 24.40 -2.94 7.19
N ARG A 40 24.18 -4.22 7.54
CA ARG A 40 24.09 -4.69 8.92
C ARG A 40 25.33 -4.36 9.73
N SER A 41 26.54 -4.60 9.19
CA SER A 41 27.79 -4.29 9.88
C SER A 41 27.98 -2.79 10.12
N HIS A 42 27.54 -1.93 9.21
CA HIS A 42 27.72 -0.48 9.33
C HIS A 42 26.75 0.13 10.36
N VAL A 43 25.49 -0.31 10.34
CA VAL A 43 24.49 0.11 11.34
C VAL A 43 24.82 -0.45 12.72
N ARG A 44 25.33 -1.69 12.81
CA ARG A 44 25.81 -2.25 14.09
C ARG A 44 26.99 -1.44 14.65
N MET A 45 27.91 -0.99 13.80
CA MET A 45 29.01 -0.09 14.20
C MET A 45 28.51 1.28 14.72
N LEU A 46 27.41 1.81 14.17
CA LEU A 46 26.77 3.04 14.66
C LEU A 46 26.08 2.83 16.03
N MET A 47 25.62 1.61 16.32
CA MET A 47 24.92 1.24 17.56
C MET A 47 25.85 0.75 18.68
N GLU A 48 27.01 0.18 18.34
CA GLU A 48 28.02 -0.32 19.30
C GLU A 48 28.87 0.80 19.92
N GLY A 49 28.78 2.03 19.39
CA GLY A 49 29.23 3.23 20.08
C GLY A 49 28.19 3.66 21.09
N ASP A 50 28.46 3.45 22.38
CA ASP A 50 27.58 3.66 23.55
C ASP A 50 27.01 5.10 23.78
N ARG A 51 26.85 5.94 22.74
CA ARG A 51 26.56 7.38 22.88
C ARG A 51 25.82 8.03 21.69
N LEU A 52 24.73 7.46 21.20
CA LEU A 52 23.81 8.22 20.33
C LEU A 52 22.39 8.16 20.89
N GLY A 53 21.78 9.34 21.09
CA GLY A 53 20.35 9.45 21.37
C GLY A 53 19.51 8.98 20.18
N THR A 54 18.23 8.65 20.41
CA THR A 54 17.31 8.17 19.36
C THR A 54 17.23 9.11 18.15
N ASP A 55 17.31 10.41 18.39
CA ASP A 55 17.20 11.43 17.34
C ASP A 55 18.52 11.56 16.55
N GLU A 56 19.67 11.44 17.23
CA GLU A 56 21.00 11.46 16.59
C GLU A 56 21.24 10.22 15.74
N LEU A 57 20.72 9.06 16.17
CA LEU A 57 20.72 7.82 15.39
C LEU A 57 19.85 7.96 14.14
N PHE A 58 18.66 8.55 14.26
CA PHE A 58 17.76 8.77 13.13
C PHE A 58 18.39 9.70 12.08
N ASP A 59 19.03 10.79 12.53
CA ASP A 59 19.74 11.71 11.65
C ASP A 59 20.96 11.07 10.98
N ALA A 60 21.74 10.25 11.72
CA ALA A 60 22.87 9.53 11.17
C ALA A 60 22.45 8.48 10.12
N LEU A 61 21.35 7.77 10.34
CA LEU A 61 20.79 6.81 9.39
C LEU A 61 20.25 7.51 8.14
N ASN A 62 19.51 8.62 8.29
CA ASN A 62 19.02 9.38 7.16
C ASN A 62 20.15 9.92 6.30
N LYS A 63 21.20 10.48 6.93
CA LYS A 63 22.40 10.95 6.24
C LYS A 63 23.11 9.82 5.49
N PHE A 64 23.25 8.64 6.10
CA PHE A 64 23.81 7.46 5.44
C PHE A 64 22.98 7.03 4.22
N PHE A 65 21.65 6.97 4.38
CA PHE A 65 20.75 6.61 3.29
C PHE A 65 20.78 7.63 2.15
N ASP A 66 20.91 8.92 2.45
CA ASP A 66 21.10 9.99 1.47
C ASP A 66 22.43 9.83 0.73
N GLU A 67 23.54 9.64 1.45
CA GLU A 67 24.89 9.48 0.86
C GLU A 67 24.99 8.23 -0.05
N GLN A 68 24.19 7.21 0.21
CA GLN A 68 24.15 5.99 -0.59
C GLN A 68 23.00 5.98 -1.64
N ASN A 69 22.26 7.08 -1.80
CA ASN A 69 21.12 7.20 -2.73
C ASN A 69 20.02 6.13 -2.52
N TYR A 70 19.73 5.77 -1.26
CA TYR A 70 18.65 4.83 -0.95
C TYR A 70 17.29 5.51 -1.17
N SER A 71 16.44 4.88 -1.97
CA SER A 71 15.03 5.29 -2.15
C SER A 71 14.25 5.16 -0.83
N PRO A 72 13.15 5.93 -0.64
CA PRO A 72 12.32 5.83 0.56
C PRO A 72 11.87 4.39 0.87
N SER A 73 11.52 3.61 -0.15
CA SER A 73 11.16 2.19 -0.01
C SER A 73 12.31 1.34 0.52
N GLN A 74 13.54 1.55 0.03
CA GLN A 74 14.72 0.85 0.53
C GLN A 74 15.04 1.23 1.98
N ARG A 75 14.83 2.49 2.38
CA ARG A 75 15.00 2.94 3.77
C ARG A 75 14.01 2.23 4.70
N ILE A 76 12.76 2.13 4.29
CA ILE A 76 11.70 1.41 5.04
C ILE A 76 12.06 -0.07 5.16
N THR A 77 12.46 -0.71 4.07
CA THR A 77 12.89 -2.12 4.08
C THR A 77 14.09 -2.32 5.01
N CYS A 78 15.12 -1.48 4.94
CA CYS A 78 16.25 -1.54 5.87
C CYS A 78 15.81 -1.34 7.32
N ALA A 79 14.98 -0.34 7.61
CA ALA A 79 14.47 -0.08 8.96
C ALA A 79 13.66 -1.25 9.51
N GLN A 80 12.85 -1.91 8.68
CA GLN A 80 12.09 -3.11 9.04
C GLN A 80 12.99 -4.32 9.31
N MET A 81 14.07 -4.49 8.55
CA MET A 81 15.05 -5.55 8.79
C MET A 81 15.78 -5.37 10.14
N PHE A 82 16.10 -4.13 10.54
CA PHE A 82 16.72 -3.85 11.84
C PHE A 82 15.80 -4.08 13.03
N LEU A 83 14.50 -3.75 12.90
CA LEU A 83 13.51 -3.99 13.94
C LEU A 83 13.24 -5.48 14.21
N ASN A 84 13.56 -6.34 13.25
CA ASN A 84 13.39 -7.79 13.37
C ASN A 84 14.65 -8.50 13.91
N ASP A 85 15.86 -7.98 13.66
CA ASP A 85 17.14 -8.60 14.07
C ASP A 85 17.55 -8.27 15.52
N GLU A 86 17.21 -7.10 16.05
CA GLU A 86 17.39 -6.81 17.49
C GLU A 86 16.14 -7.27 18.24
N GLY A 87 16.20 -8.46 18.85
CA GLY A 87 15.19 -9.02 19.75
C GLY A 87 14.88 -8.21 21.03
N LYS A 88 14.89 -6.88 20.95
CA LYS A 88 14.30 -5.98 21.94
C LYS A 88 12.84 -5.82 21.58
N ALA A 89 12.02 -6.58 22.29
CA ALA A 89 10.61 -6.30 22.44
C ALA A 89 10.42 -4.80 22.71
N CYS A 90 9.99 -4.06 21.69
CA CYS A 90 9.42 -2.75 21.92
C CYS A 90 8.24 -3.01 22.86
N GLU A 91 8.36 -2.52 24.10
CA GLU A 91 7.34 -2.69 25.12
C GLU A 91 6.00 -2.28 24.53
N HIS A 92 5.21 -3.30 24.20
CA HIS A 92 3.81 -3.13 23.92
C HIS A 92 3.23 -2.54 25.19
N LYS A 93 2.98 -1.23 25.19
CA LYS A 93 2.05 -0.63 26.14
C LYS A 93 0.74 -1.39 25.98
N ARG A 94 0.55 -2.38 26.83
CA ARG A 94 -0.65 -3.19 26.98
C ARG A 94 -1.77 -2.24 27.32
N TYR A 95 -2.49 -1.77 26.32
CA TYR A 95 -3.86 -1.31 26.51
C TYR A 95 -4.66 -2.54 26.96
N ARG A 96 -4.84 -2.67 28.28
CA ARG A 96 -5.72 -3.65 28.89
C ARG A 96 -7.13 -3.41 28.35
N TYR A 97 -7.54 -4.21 27.37
CA TYR A 97 -8.93 -4.33 26.93
C TYR A 97 -9.79 -4.68 28.14
N HIS A 98 -10.49 -3.68 28.69
CA HIS A 98 -11.60 -3.93 29.60
C HIS A 98 -12.79 -4.34 28.73
N ARG A 99 -12.94 -5.65 28.59
CA ARG A 99 -14.05 -6.31 27.90
C ARG A 99 -15.35 -6.02 28.63
N THR A 100 -16.07 -4.99 28.16
CA THR A 100 -17.49 -4.79 28.45
C THR A 100 -18.26 -4.76 27.12
N LYS A 101 -19.51 -5.22 27.17
CA LYS A 101 -20.47 -5.42 26.07
C LYS A 101 -20.24 -4.43 24.90
N MET A 102 -19.82 -4.96 23.74
CA MET A 102 -19.39 -4.17 22.57
C MET A 102 -20.60 -3.61 21.81
N SER A 103 -20.64 -2.28 21.68
CA SER A 103 -21.49 -1.56 20.72
C SER A 103 -20.76 -1.44 19.38
N THR A 104 -21.52 -1.30 18.29
CA THR A 104 -21.08 -1.03 16.90
C THR A 104 -20.38 0.33 16.72
N ASP A 105 -19.96 0.97 17.81
CA ASP A 105 -19.50 2.35 17.88
C ASP A 105 -17.97 2.50 17.96
N GLN A 106 -17.19 1.44 17.74
CA GLN A 106 -15.73 1.49 17.96
C GLN A 106 -14.93 2.05 16.77
N TYR A 107 -15.55 2.17 15.60
CA TYR A 107 -14.83 2.48 14.38
C TYR A 107 -15.54 3.54 13.55
N THR A 108 -14.74 4.31 12.81
CA THR A 108 -15.18 5.20 11.73
C THR A 108 -14.47 4.78 10.47
N LEU A 109 -15.22 4.57 9.39
CA LEU A 109 -14.65 4.33 8.08
C LEU A 109 -14.31 5.66 7.43
N VAL A 110 -13.05 5.82 7.07
CA VAL A 110 -12.54 6.96 6.33
C VAL A 110 -12.40 6.52 4.89
N TRP A 111 -13.42 6.79 4.08
CA TRP A 111 -13.41 6.48 2.67
C TRP A 111 -12.59 7.50 1.94
N ILE A 112 -11.54 7.06 1.27
CA ILE A 112 -10.68 7.91 0.44
C ILE A 112 -10.53 7.24 -0.91
N ASP A 113 -10.56 8.06 -1.95
CA ASP A 113 -10.21 7.71 -3.31
C ASP A 113 -9.29 8.81 -3.85
N LEU A 114 -8.28 8.39 -4.60
CA LEU A 114 -7.26 9.27 -5.15
C LEU A 114 -7.26 9.13 -6.67
N GLU A 115 -7.13 10.25 -7.36
CA GLU A 115 -6.69 10.25 -8.75
C GLU A 115 -5.20 10.60 -8.80
N MET A 116 -4.40 9.82 -9.51
CA MET A 116 -2.94 9.99 -9.63
C MET A 116 -2.52 10.17 -11.08
N ASP A 117 -1.34 10.73 -11.32
CA ASP A 117 -0.73 10.82 -12.66
C ASP A 117 -0.07 9.49 -13.11
N GLY A 118 -0.16 8.44 -12.29
CA GLY A 118 0.29 7.09 -12.57
C GLY A 118 0.36 6.22 -11.32
N LEU A 119 0.95 5.03 -11.42
CA LEU A 119 0.99 4.02 -10.35
C LEU A 119 2.42 3.73 -9.81
N ASP A 120 3.44 4.46 -10.28
CA ASP A 120 4.82 4.36 -9.79
C ASP A 120 5.01 5.33 -8.62
N LEU A 121 5.03 4.79 -7.40
CA LEU A 121 5.18 5.58 -6.18
C LEU A 121 6.43 6.48 -6.17
N ASN A 122 7.49 6.14 -6.92
CA ASN A 122 8.69 6.97 -6.93
C ASN A 122 8.61 8.18 -7.86
N LYS A 123 7.67 8.17 -8.81
CA LYS A 123 7.58 9.17 -9.87
C LYS A 123 6.25 9.93 -9.89
N ASN A 124 5.19 9.28 -9.41
CA ASN A 124 3.83 9.75 -9.52
C ASN A 124 3.35 10.41 -8.22
N PHE A 125 2.33 11.24 -8.34
CA PHE A 125 1.77 12.07 -7.27
C PHE A 125 0.24 12.09 -7.34
N ILE A 126 -0.36 12.45 -6.21
CA ILE A 126 -1.81 12.66 -6.08
C ILE A 126 -2.22 13.93 -6.83
N LEU A 127 -3.26 13.82 -7.67
CA LEU A 127 -3.89 14.91 -8.42
C LEU A 127 -5.22 15.35 -7.80
N GLU A 128 -6.02 14.40 -7.31
CA GLU A 128 -7.31 14.62 -6.65
C GLU A 128 -7.41 13.73 -5.42
N ILE A 129 -8.03 14.23 -4.35
CA ILE A 129 -8.39 13.46 -3.18
C ILE A 129 -9.81 13.82 -2.75
N ALA A 130 -10.64 12.80 -2.54
CA ALA A 130 -11.94 12.95 -1.91
C ALA A 130 -12.02 12.15 -0.61
N CYS A 131 -12.91 12.56 0.29
CA CYS A 131 -13.16 11.87 1.54
C CYS A 131 -14.65 11.76 1.86
N ILE A 132 -15.08 10.61 2.38
CA ILE A 132 -16.40 10.42 3.02
C ILE A 132 -16.21 9.67 4.33
N LEU A 133 -16.91 10.08 5.38
CA LEU A 133 -16.94 9.37 6.65
C LEU A 133 -18.25 8.61 6.80
N THR A 134 -18.15 7.31 7.11
CA THR A 134 -19.31 6.48 7.43
C THR A 134 -19.13 5.77 8.76
N ASP A 135 -20.23 5.29 9.33
CA ASP A 135 -20.17 4.22 10.32
C ASP A 135 -19.91 2.86 9.64
N PHE A 136 -19.81 1.79 10.42
CA PHE A 136 -19.63 0.42 9.90
C PHE A 136 -20.91 -0.21 9.33
N ASN A 137 -22.06 0.47 9.46
CA ASN A 137 -23.29 0.15 8.72
C ASN A 137 -23.34 0.90 7.39
N LEU A 138 -22.22 1.53 6.99
CA LEU A 138 -22.08 2.28 5.75
C LEU A 138 -23.01 3.48 5.69
N THR A 139 -23.53 3.99 6.81
CA THR A 139 -24.34 5.21 6.84
C THR A 139 -23.41 6.41 6.78
N THR A 140 -23.61 7.29 5.81
CA THR A 140 -22.81 8.51 5.64
C THR A 140 -23.02 9.44 6.83
N ILE A 141 -21.93 9.76 7.52
CA ILE A 141 -21.89 10.70 8.64
C ILE A 141 -21.59 12.10 8.08
N TYR A 142 -20.52 12.20 7.28
CA TYR A 142 -20.10 13.44 6.61
C TYR A 142 -19.54 13.14 5.23
N GLU A 143 -19.73 14.08 4.30
CA GLU A 143 -19.25 13.98 2.92
C GLU A 143 -18.32 15.16 2.60
N GLY A 144 -17.26 14.86 1.85
CA GLY A 144 -16.23 15.82 1.44
C GLY A 144 -15.02 15.83 2.37
N PRO A 145 -14.03 16.69 2.14
CA PRO A 145 -13.91 17.54 0.96
C PRO A 145 -13.54 16.73 -0.29
N ASP A 146 -13.74 17.34 -1.45
CA ASP A 146 -13.27 16.90 -2.76
C ASP A 146 -12.28 17.97 -3.27
N LEU A 147 -11.00 17.61 -3.38
CA LEU A 147 -9.90 18.54 -3.50
C LEU A 147 -9.00 18.16 -4.69
N VAL A 148 -8.86 19.10 -5.62
CA VAL A 148 -7.88 19.01 -6.70
C VAL A 148 -6.60 19.74 -6.31
N ILE A 149 -5.47 19.07 -6.45
CA ILE A 149 -4.13 19.55 -6.06
C ILE A 149 -3.44 20.16 -7.27
N HIS A 150 -2.78 21.30 -7.07
CA HIS A 150 -2.03 21.98 -8.13
C HIS A 150 -0.74 21.26 -8.46
N HIS A 151 -0.48 21.07 -9.76
CA HIS A 151 0.80 20.63 -10.31
C HIS A 151 1.22 21.50 -11.51
N PRO A 152 2.52 21.75 -11.70
CA PRO A 152 2.99 22.55 -12.83
C PRO A 152 2.75 21.81 -14.16
N LYS A 153 2.53 22.59 -15.23
CA LYS A 153 2.27 22.04 -16.58
C LYS A 153 3.31 21.02 -17.03
N ALA A 154 4.59 21.24 -16.73
CA ALA A 154 5.66 20.32 -17.11
C ALA A 154 5.51 18.92 -16.50
N LEU A 155 4.97 18.82 -15.27
CA LEU A 155 4.69 17.53 -14.63
C LEU A 155 3.47 16.88 -15.30
N MET A 156 2.41 17.66 -15.53
CA MET A 156 1.21 17.18 -16.21
C MET A 156 1.51 16.68 -17.63
N ASP A 157 2.39 17.36 -18.37
CA ASP A 157 2.82 16.97 -19.72
C ASP A 157 3.65 15.66 -19.74
N ALA A 158 4.24 15.27 -18.61
CA ALA A 158 5.03 14.03 -18.48
C ALA A 158 4.18 12.80 -18.14
N MET A 159 2.88 12.99 -17.91
CA MET A 159 1.94 11.93 -17.58
C MET A 159 1.81 10.90 -18.71
N GLY A 160 1.66 9.62 -18.35
CA GLY A 160 1.50 8.55 -19.32
C GLY A 160 0.24 8.70 -20.19
N PRO A 161 0.22 8.17 -21.44
CA PRO A 161 -0.87 8.39 -22.39
C PRO A 161 -2.27 8.05 -21.86
N TRP A 162 -2.37 6.94 -21.12
CA TRP A 162 -3.64 6.49 -20.55
C TRP A 162 -4.20 7.46 -19.50
N CYS A 163 -3.34 7.93 -18.59
CA CYS A 163 -3.73 8.88 -17.55
C CYS A 163 -4.07 10.24 -18.17
N MET A 164 -3.26 10.72 -19.12
CA MET A 164 -3.53 11.97 -19.83
C MET A 164 -4.88 11.94 -20.56
N GLU A 165 -5.18 10.85 -21.26
CA GLU A 165 -6.46 10.69 -21.96
C GLU A 165 -7.66 10.70 -20.99
N HIS A 166 -7.59 9.91 -19.91
CA HIS A 166 -8.68 9.81 -18.92
C HIS A 166 -8.88 11.13 -18.18
N HIS A 167 -7.80 11.72 -17.65
CA HIS A 167 -7.86 12.96 -16.86
C HIS A 167 -8.21 14.18 -17.70
N THR A 168 -7.95 14.15 -19.01
CA THR A 168 -8.44 15.18 -19.93
C THR A 168 -9.94 15.04 -20.15
N LYS A 169 -10.44 13.81 -20.37
CA LYS A 169 -11.87 13.55 -20.56
C LYS A 169 -12.71 13.90 -19.32
N SER A 170 -12.17 13.71 -18.12
CA SER A 170 -12.82 14.09 -16.87
C SER A 170 -12.76 15.58 -16.55
N GLY A 171 -11.93 16.34 -17.28
CA GLY A 171 -11.63 17.74 -16.99
C GLY A 171 -10.67 17.92 -15.80
N LEU A 172 -10.09 16.84 -15.26
CA LEU A 172 -9.17 16.90 -14.13
C LEU A 172 -7.86 17.62 -14.49
N VAL A 173 -7.33 17.42 -15.71
CA VAL A 173 -6.09 18.10 -16.15
C VAL A 173 -6.22 19.62 -16.05
N GLU A 174 -7.33 20.18 -16.53
CA GLU A 174 -7.58 21.63 -16.45
C GLU A 174 -7.77 22.10 -15.01
N GLN A 175 -8.46 21.32 -14.17
CA GLN A 175 -8.63 21.64 -12.75
C GLN A 175 -7.31 21.63 -11.99
N VAL A 176 -6.42 20.69 -12.26
CA VAL A 176 -5.08 20.62 -11.65
C VAL A 176 -4.26 21.86 -12.00
N LEU A 177 -4.23 22.25 -13.27
CA LEU A 177 -3.48 23.43 -13.72
C LEU A 177 -4.02 24.73 -13.11
N ASN A 178 -5.34 24.82 -12.91
CA ASN A 178 -6.01 25.98 -12.34
C ASN A 178 -6.11 25.98 -10.80
N SER A 179 -5.83 24.84 -10.16
CA SER A 179 -5.89 24.71 -8.70
C SER A 179 -4.86 25.64 -8.04
N ARG A 180 -5.17 26.03 -6.80
CA ARG A 180 -4.26 26.81 -5.93
C ARG A 180 -3.89 26.06 -4.67
N LEU A 181 -4.34 24.81 -4.53
CA LEU A 181 -4.05 23.99 -3.36
C LEU A 181 -2.72 23.28 -3.55
N SER A 182 -1.81 23.46 -2.60
CA SER A 182 -0.64 22.58 -2.50
C SER A 182 -1.03 21.22 -1.92
N MET A 183 -0.16 20.22 -2.08
CA MET A 183 -0.33 18.90 -1.44
C MET A 183 -0.54 19.02 0.07
N SER A 184 0.24 19.89 0.75
CA SER A 184 0.14 20.12 2.20
C SER A 184 -1.16 20.82 2.60
N ASP A 185 -1.67 21.74 1.77
CA ASP A 185 -2.98 22.38 2.01
C ASP A 185 -4.11 21.36 1.91
N ALA A 186 -4.05 20.47 0.90
CA ALA A 186 -5.02 19.41 0.72
C ALA A 186 -5.01 18.41 1.89
N GLU A 187 -3.82 17.94 2.30
CA GLU A 187 -3.65 17.09 3.47
C GLU A 187 -4.26 17.74 4.73
N THR A 188 -3.92 19.01 4.98
CA THR A 188 -4.41 19.77 6.14
C THR A 188 -5.94 19.89 6.12
N LYS A 189 -6.55 20.11 4.95
CA LYS A 189 -8.01 20.20 4.81
C LYS A 189 -8.71 18.87 5.11
N ILE A 190 -8.14 17.75 4.67
CA ILE A 190 -8.67 16.41 4.96
C ILE A 190 -8.54 16.09 6.45
N ILE A 191 -7.38 16.36 7.05
CA ILE A 191 -7.15 16.18 8.50
C ILE A 191 -8.17 16.99 9.31
N ASN A 192 -8.31 18.29 9.03
CA ASN A 192 -9.26 19.15 9.73
C ASN A 192 -10.71 18.65 9.61
N PHE A 193 -11.08 18.11 8.45
CA PHE A 193 -12.39 17.52 8.22
C PHE A 193 -12.62 16.27 9.10
N ILE A 194 -11.62 15.38 9.19
CA ILE A 194 -11.66 14.18 10.04
C ILE A 194 -11.71 14.56 11.53
N GLU A 195 -10.84 15.48 11.97
CA GLU A 195 -10.75 15.93 13.36
C GLU A 195 -12.04 16.59 13.85
N LYS A 196 -12.68 17.41 12.99
CA LYS A 196 -13.99 18.00 13.29
C LYS A 196 -15.01 16.92 13.60
N THR A 197 -14.98 15.80 12.90
CA THR A 197 -15.89 14.68 13.12
C THR A 197 -15.63 13.98 14.46
N ILE A 198 -14.36 13.72 14.79
CA ILE A 198 -13.97 13.08 16.06
C ILE A 198 -14.36 13.97 17.24
N SER A 199 -14.14 15.28 17.12
CA SER A 199 -14.43 16.25 18.19
C SER A 199 -15.92 16.51 18.39
N SER A 200 -16.73 16.40 17.33
CA SER A 200 -18.18 16.68 17.37
C SER A 200 -19.03 15.48 17.81
N SER A 201 -18.44 14.29 17.87
CA SER A 201 -19.14 13.06 18.23
C SER A 201 -18.64 12.53 19.57
N THR A 202 -19.40 11.66 20.23
CA THR A 202 -18.94 10.91 21.41
C THR A 202 -17.79 9.92 21.09
N ALA A 203 -17.14 10.07 19.94
CA ALA A 203 -16.15 9.19 19.31
C ALA A 203 -14.72 9.38 19.82
N ASN A 204 -14.53 9.96 21.01
CA ASN A 204 -13.23 9.95 21.67
C ASN A 204 -12.80 8.47 21.81
N ASN A 205 -11.75 8.07 21.08
CA ASN A 205 -11.20 6.72 20.95
C ASN A 205 -11.76 5.79 19.83
N LYS A 206 -12.48 6.29 18.82
CA LYS A 206 -12.78 5.43 17.64
C LYS A 206 -11.53 5.21 16.78
N ARG A 207 -11.33 3.97 16.30
CA ARG A 207 -10.28 3.65 15.32
C ARG A 207 -10.73 4.10 13.93
N LEU A 208 -9.86 4.77 13.19
CA LEU A 208 -10.12 5.26 11.84
C LEU A 208 -9.61 4.24 10.83
N ILE A 209 -10.49 3.53 10.13
CA ILE A 209 -10.09 2.53 9.14
C ILE A 209 -10.22 3.13 7.75
N LEU A 210 -9.13 3.11 6.98
CA LEU A 210 -9.13 3.52 5.59
C LEU A 210 -10.00 2.54 4.78
N ALA A 211 -10.99 3.06 4.05
CA ALA A 211 -11.92 2.27 3.26
C ALA A 211 -11.94 2.74 1.80
N GLY A 212 -12.18 1.82 0.87
CA GLY A 212 -12.25 2.14 -0.55
C GLY A 212 -12.11 0.90 -1.43
N ASN A 213 -12.12 1.09 -2.74
CA ASN A 213 -11.89 0.03 -3.72
C ASN A 213 -10.41 -0.03 -4.09
N SER A 214 -9.74 -1.16 -3.86
CA SER A 214 -8.30 -1.29 -4.08
C SER A 214 -7.48 -0.27 -3.27
N VAL A 215 -8.00 0.12 -2.10
CA VAL A 215 -7.51 1.24 -1.28
C VAL A 215 -6.11 1.06 -0.70
N TYR A 216 -5.55 -0.15 -0.80
CA TYR A 216 -4.14 -0.38 -0.48
C TYR A 216 -3.20 0.43 -1.41
N VAL A 217 -3.63 0.71 -2.65
CA VAL A 217 -2.88 1.56 -3.58
C VAL A 217 -2.88 3.00 -3.06
N ASP A 218 -4.05 3.51 -2.68
CA ASP A 218 -4.21 4.86 -2.13
C ASP A 218 -3.38 5.02 -0.86
N ARG A 219 -3.41 4.02 0.02
CA ARG A 219 -2.60 3.98 1.26
C ARG A 219 -1.13 4.29 0.99
N TYR A 220 -0.55 3.79 -0.10
CA TYR A 220 0.85 4.05 -0.42
C TYR A 220 1.12 5.48 -0.84
N PHE A 221 0.22 6.06 -1.62
CA PHE A 221 0.31 7.48 -1.97
C PHE A 221 0.10 8.35 -0.74
N LEU A 222 -0.82 7.99 0.16
CA LEU A 222 -0.98 8.68 1.45
C LEU A 222 0.28 8.59 2.31
N GLU A 223 0.91 7.41 2.41
CA GLU A 223 2.16 7.25 3.17
C GLU A 223 3.30 8.14 2.63
N LYS A 224 3.37 8.31 1.31
CA LYS A 224 4.39 9.13 0.64
C LYS A 224 4.08 10.62 0.67
N ASP A 225 2.90 11.01 0.20
CA ASP A 225 2.54 12.39 -0.12
C ASP A 225 1.73 13.08 1.00
N MET A 226 1.08 12.30 1.87
CA MET A 226 0.24 12.80 2.97
C MET A 226 0.51 12.04 4.30
N PRO A 227 1.75 12.02 4.80
CA PRO A 227 2.16 11.17 5.92
C PRO A 227 1.47 11.50 7.25
N ARG A 228 1.04 12.76 7.47
CA ARG A 228 0.31 13.14 8.69
C ARG A 228 -1.10 12.55 8.68
N LEU A 229 -1.76 12.60 7.53
CA LEU A 229 -3.07 11.95 7.36
C LEU A 229 -2.94 10.42 7.52
N ASN A 230 -1.93 9.82 6.88
CA ASN A 230 -1.65 8.39 6.99
C ASN A 230 -1.45 7.91 8.44
N ALA A 231 -0.79 8.74 9.27
CA ALA A 231 -0.52 8.44 10.68
C ALA A 231 -1.77 8.46 11.58
N MET A 232 -2.83 9.17 11.19
CA MET A 232 -4.11 9.16 11.91
C MET A 232 -4.92 7.88 11.65
N LEU A 233 -4.68 7.25 10.50
CA LEU A 233 -5.41 6.08 10.06
C LEU A 233 -4.82 4.81 10.65
N ASP A 234 -5.68 3.87 11.00
CA ASP A 234 -5.30 2.52 11.43
C ASP A 234 -4.47 1.82 10.33
N ARG A 235 -3.66 0.84 10.74
CA ARG A 235 -2.88 0.04 9.79
C ARG A 235 -3.78 -0.89 8.97
N SER A 236 -4.90 -1.32 9.54
CA SER A 236 -5.90 -2.10 8.84
C SER A 236 -6.65 -1.23 7.84
N ILE A 237 -6.98 -1.84 6.70
CA ILE A 237 -7.81 -1.25 5.66
C ILE A 237 -9.11 -2.04 5.51
N LEU A 238 -10.13 -1.40 4.96
CA LEU A 238 -11.35 -2.04 4.47
C LEU A 238 -11.39 -1.93 2.95
N ASP A 239 -10.73 -2.87 2.28
CA ASP A 239 -10.68 -2.91 0.81
C ASP A 239 -11.90 -3.64 0.23
N CYS A 240 -12.82 -2.88 -0.36
CA CYS A 240 -14.05 -3.39 -0.99
C CYS A 240 -13.76 -4.35 -2.16
N SER A 241 -12.59 -4.22 -2.82
CA SER A 241 -12.18 -5.14 -3.88
C SER A 241 -11.97 -6.56 -3.37
N THR A 242 -11.58 -6.76 -2.11
CA THR A 242 -11.47 -8.09 -1.50
C THR A 242 -12.84 -8.76 -1.47
N LEU A 243 -13.86 -8.07 -0.93
CA LEU A 243 -15.20 -8.62 -0.84
C LEU A 243 -15.79 -8.89 -2.24
N LYS A 244 -15.61 -7.94 -3.15
CA LYS A 244 -16.03 -8.05 -4.55
C LYS A 244 -15.44 -9.29 -5.22
N GLU A 245 -14.14 -9.53 -5.05
CA GLU A 245 -13.46 -10.70 -5.63
C GLU A 245 -13.91 -12.03 -5.02
N LEU A 246 -14.25 -12.05 -3.73
CA LEU A 246 -14.81 -13.23 -3.06
C LEU A 246 -16.22 -13.53 -3.55
N ILE A 247 -17.10 -12.53 -3.61
CA ILE A 247 -18.48 -12.69 -4.09
C ILE A 247 -18.49 -13.09 -5.56
N ARG A 248 -17.62 -12.48 -6.40
CA ARG A 248 -17.46 -12.85 -7.80
C ARG A 248 -17.16 -14.34 -8.00
N ARG A 249 -16.41 -14.95 -7.07
CA ARG A 249 -16.03 -16.38 -7.10
C ARG A 249 -17.08 -17.28 -6.48
N PHE A 250 -17.57 -16.94 -5.30
CA PHE A 250 -18.45 -17.80 -4.50
C PHE A 250 -19.92 -17.65 -4.87
N ASN A 251 -20.35 -16.45 -5.28
CA ASN A 251 -21.74 -16.17 -5.64
C ASN A 251 -21.83 -15.18 -6.83
N TYR A 252 -21.49 -15.67 -8.02
CA TYR A 252 -21.48 -14.86 -9.24
C TYR A 252 -22.84 -14.21 -9.56
N ARG A 253 -23.96 -14.85 -9.17
CA ARG A 253 -25.30 -14.28 -9.36
C ARG A 253 -25.43 -12.93 -8.65
N ILE A 254 -24.99 -12.84 -7.39
CA ILE A 254 -25.01 -11.60 -6.62
C ILE A 254 -24.05 -10.59 -7.26
N TYR A 255 -22.83 -11.01 -7.59
CA TYR A 255 -21.86 -10.14 -8.27
C TYR A 255 -22.44 -9.52 -9.56
N SER A 256 -23.11 -10.31 -10.40
CA SER A 256 -23.67 -9.86 -11.68
C SER A 256 -24.82 -8.86 -11.55
N GLN A 257 -25.41 -8.75 -10.36
CA GLN A 257 -26.54 -7.87 -10.05
C GLN A 257 -26.13 -6.64 -9.24
N ALA A 258 -24.84 -6.51 -8.91
CA ALA A 258 -24.33 -5.34 -8.22
C ALA A 258 -24.57 -4.06 -9.05
N PRO A 259 -24.81 -2.90 -8.41
CA PRO A 259 -24.97 -1.64 -9.10
C PRO A 259 -23.80 -1.38 -10.06
N VAL A 260 -24.11 -1.05 -11.31
CA VAL A 260 -23.09 -0.60 -12.26
C VAL A 260 -22.62 0.77 -11.82
N LYS A 261 -21.31 1.00 -11.77
CA LYS A 261 -20.74 2.33 -11.51
C LYS A 261 -21.37 3.34 -12.46
N GLY A 262 -22.13 4.29 -11.91
CA GLY A 262 -22.70 5.40 -12.67
C GLY A 262 -21.66 6.51 -12.86
N GLY A 263 -21.67 7.16 -14.02
CA GLY A 263 -20.79 8.32 -14.30
C GLY A 263 -19.35 7.93 -14.63
N ASN A 264 -19.04 7.75 -15.91
CA ASN A 264 -17.69 7.40 -16.41
C ASN A 264 -16.72 8.60 -16.42
N LEU A 265 -16.67 9.40 -15.36
CA LEU A 265 -15.78 10.56 -15.32
C LEU A 265 -14.56 10.38 -14.42
N HIS A 266 -14.36 9.25 -13.72
CA HIS A 266 -13.18 9.03 -12.86
C HIS A 266 -12.90 10.23 -11.96
N ARG A 267 -13.84 10.46 -11.05
CA ARG A 267 -13.80 11.58 -10.11
C ARG A 267 -13.89 10.99 -8.72
N ALA A 268 -12.95 11.38 -7.87
CA ALA A 268 -12.71 10.70 -6.61
C ALA A 268 -13.98 10.59 -5.74
N LEU A 269 -14.75 11.68 -5.59
CA LEU A 269 -15.93 11.67 -4.72
C LEU A 269 -17.05 10.75 -5.24
N ASP A 270 -17.27 10.73 -6.55
CA ASP A 270 -18.28 9.87 -7.17
C ASP A 270 -17.86 8.39 -7.13
N ASP A 271 -16.56 8.11 -7.28
CA ASP A 271 -16.02 6.76 -7.12
C ASP A 271 -16.14 6.25 -5.67
N ILE A 272 -15.99 7.11 -4.66
CA ILE A 272 -16.29 6.74 -3.27
C ILE A 272 -17.78 6.42 -3.09
N ARG A 273 -18.69 7.28 -3.56
CA ARG A 273 -20.14 7.06 -3.43
C ARG A 273 -20.55 5.73 -4.07
N ASN A 274 -20.07 5.49 -5.31
CA ASN A 274 -20.28 4.23 -6.02
C ASN A 274 -19.73 3.03 -5.24
N SER A 275 -18.56 3.18 -4.60
CA SER A 275 -17.95 2.11 -3.77
C SER A 275 -18.78 1.81 -2.52
N ILE A 276 -19.29 2.83 -1.84
CA ILE A 276 -20.17 2.67 -0.67
C ILE A 276 -21.47 1.95 -1.08
N ASP A 277 -22.09 2.34 -2.20
CA ASP A 277 -23.33 1.72 -2.66
C ASP A 277 -23.13 0.27 -3.11
N GLU A 278 -22.03 -0.02 -3.81
CA GLU A 278 -21.62 -1.39 -4.14
C GLU A 278 -21.40 -2.23 -2.86
N PHE A 279 -20.75 -1.66 -1.84
CA PHE A 279 -20.48 -2.36 -0.60
C PHE A 279 -21.74 -2.58 0.24
N ARG A 280 -22.68 -1.62 0.27
CA ARG A 280 -24.03 -1.79 0.85
C ARG A 280 -24.83 -2.88 0.16
N TYR A 281 -24.75 -2.94 -1.16
CA TYR A 281 -25.36 -4.02 -1.94
C TYR A 281 -24.83 -5.38 -1.49
N TYR A 282 -23.50 -5.55 -1.42
CA TYR A 282 -22.92 -6.81 -0.94
C TYR A 282 -23.27 -7.11 0.52
N GLN A 283 -23.26 -6.11 1.40
CA GLN A 283 -23.70 -6.28 2.80
C GLN A 283 -25.12 -6.85 2.89
N THR A 284 -26.02 -6.37 2.03
CA THR A 284 -27.43 -6.80 2.04
C THR A 284 -27.61 -8.17 1.39
N PHE A 285 -27.03 -8.39 0.21
CA PHE A 285 -27.37 -9.57 -0.59
C PHE A 285 -26.42 -10.75 -0.40
N ALA A 286 -25.13 -10.52 -0.13
CA ALA A 286 -24.12 -11.57 -0.07
C ALA A 286 -24.12 -12.36 1.23
N PHE A 287 -24.78 -11.84 2.27
CA PHE A 287 -24.76 -12.44 3.61
C PHE A 287 -26.14 -12.72 4.21
N GLU A 288 -27.24 -12.19 3.65
CA GLU A 288 -28.58 -12.47 4.17
C GLU A 288 -29.11 -13.83 3.68
N GLU A 289 -29.57 -14.64 4.63
CA GLU A 289 -30.11 -16.00 4.42
C GLU A 289 -31.52 -16.03 3.77
N LYS A 290 -31.98 -14.93 3.16
CA LYS A 290 -33.32 -14.82 2.57
C LYS A 290 -33.29 -14.35 1.12
N GLN A 291 -33.05 -15.29 0.21
CA GLN A 291 -33.82 -15.28 -1.03
C GLN A 291 -34.75 -16.48 -1.04
N SER A 292 -36.03 -16.19 -0.76
CA SER A 292 -37.14 -17.06 -1.12
C SER A 292 -37.00 -17.48 -2.58
N THR A 293 -37.23 -18.75 -2.81
CA THR A 293 -37.28 -19.49 -4.06
C THR A 293 -38.21 -18.86 -5.10
N GLU A 294 -37.82 -17.73 -5.69
CA GLU A 294 -38.25 -17.35 -7.04
C GLU A 294 -37.09 -17.59 -7.99
N ASN A 295 -37.10 -18.82 -8.51
CA ASN A 295 -36.25 -19.32 -9.59
C ASN A 295 -36.52 -18.53 -10.88
N LYS A 296 -35.93 -17.34 -11.02
CA LYS A 296 -35.51 -16.88 -12.34
C LYS A 296 -34.21 -17.60 -12.66
N ARG A 297 -34.27 -18.61 -13.53
CA ARG A 297 -33.10 -19.17 -14.23
C ARG A 297 -32.40 -18.02 -14.95
N ILE A 298 -31.41 -17.41 -14.31
CA ILE A 298 -30.48 -16.51 -14.99
C ILE A 298 -29.41 -17.42 -15.59
N THR A 299 -29.46 -17.57 -16.90
CA THR A 299 -28.50 -18.31 -17.74
C THR A 299 -27.24 -17.46 -18.01
N SER A 300 -26.80 -16.64 -17.06
CA SER A 300 -25.53 -15.92 -17.23
C SER A 300 -24.42 -16.95 -17.10
N SER A 301 -23.81 -17.32 -18.22
CA SER A 301 -22.60 -18.15 -18.23
C SER A 301 -21.59 -17.53 -17.25
N LYS A 302 -21.13 -18.31 -16.25
CA LYS A 302 -20.05 -17.92 -15.34
C LYS A 302 -18.89 -17.42 -16.24
N PRO A 303 -18.39 -16.18 -16.07
CA PRO A 303 -17.32 -15.68 -16.91
C PRO A 303 -16.07 -16.55 -16.75
N ASP A 304 -15.17 -16.47 -17.73
CA ASP A 304 -13.86 -17.14 -17.76
C ASP A 304 -12.91 -16.53 -16.71
N ILE A 305 -13.31 -16.69 -15.45
CA ILE A 305 -12.55 -16.34 -14.26
C ILE A 305 -11.74 -17.58 -13.90
N SER A 306 -10.45 -17.40 -13.63
CA SER A 306 -9.67 -18.49 -13.06
C SER A 306 -10.32 -19.00 -11.78
N GLN A 307 -10.61 -20.29 -11.74
CA GLN A 307 -11.00 -21.00 -10.52
C GLN A 307 -9.89 -20.97 -9.45
N TYR A 308 -8.68 -20.56 -9.82
CA TYR A 308 -7.52 -20.59 -8.95
C TYR A 308 -7.31 -19.29 -8.17
N LEU A 309 -6.79 -19.45 -6.96
CA LEU A 309 -6.15 -18.41 -6.16
C LEU A 309 -4.68 -18.77 -5.95
N VAL A 310 -3.81 -17.77 -6.02
CA VAL A 310 -2.42 -17.92 -5.56
C VAL A 310 -2.28 -17.20 -4.23
N TRP A 311 -1.93 -17.95 -3.20
CA TRP A 311 -1.69 -17.44 -1.86
C TRP A 311 -0.23 -17.10 -1.73
N ILE A 312 0.11 -15.87 -1.36
CA ILE A 312 1.51 -15.42 -1.35
C ILE A 312 1.89 -14.85 0.00
N ASP A 313 3.09 -15.22 0.44
CA ASP A 313 3.83 -14.59 1.52
C ASP A 313 5.27 -14.34 1.08
N ILE A 314 5.93 -13.36 1.69
CA ILE A 314 7.33 -13.02 1.38
C ILE A 314 8.12 -13.07 2.68
N ALA A 315 9.12 -13.96 2.70
CA ALA A 315 10.04 -14.15 3.81
C ALA A 315 11.45 -14.35 3.27
N ASP A 316 12.46 -13.84 3.98
CA ASP A 316 13.87 -13.99 3.60
C ASP A 316 14.16 -13.64 2.13
N SER A 317 13.59 -12.52 1.66
CA SER A 317 13.69 -12.02 0.28
C SER A 317 13.25 -13.03 -0.79
N SER A 318 12.41 -13.99 -0.41
CA SER A 318 11.89 -15.04 -1.27
C SER A 318 10.37 -15.11 -1.20
N VAL A 319 9.76 -15.46 -2.32
CA VAL A 319 8.30 -15.58 -2.46
C VAL A 319 7.89 -17.03 -2.15
N HIS A 320 6.94 -17.19 -1.24
CA HIS A 320 6.30 -18.45 -0.92
C HIS A 320 4.87 -18.43 -1.46
N GLY A 321 4.45 -19.52 -2.08
CA GLY A 321 3.21 -19.60 -2.84
C GLY A 321 2.44 -20.88 -2.56
N ILE A 322 1.12 -20.79 -2.38
CA ILE A 322 0.21 -21.95 -2.42
C ILE A 322 -0.83 -21.69 -3.50
N LEU A 323 -1.00 -22.62 -4.43
CA LEU A 323 -2.07 -22.58 -5.42
C LEU A 323 -3.27 -23.35 -4.89
N THR A 324 -4.45 -22.73 -4.89
CA THR A 324 -5.71 -23.41 -4.52
C THR A 324 -6.74 -23.36 -5.62
N ASP A 325 -7.67 -24.32 -5.62
CA ASP A 325 -8.84 -24.32 -6.48
C ASP A 325 -9.99 -23.42 -5.95
N GLU A 326 -11.17 -23.50 -6.58
CA GLU A 326 -12.33 -22.72 -6.17
C GLU A 326 -12.94 -23.17 -4.84
N ASN A 327 -12.62 -24.37 -4.35
CA ASN A 327 -12.97 -24.89 -3.03
C ASN A 327 -11.95 -24.52 -1.96
N LEU A 328 -10.90 -23.80 -2.37
CA LEU A 328 -9.72 -23.47 -1.58
C LEU A 328 -8.88 -24.71 -1.24
N ASP A 329 -9.03 -25.81 -1.97
CA ASP A 329 -8.21 -27.02 -1.82
C ASP A 329 -6.83 -26.79 -2.43
N VAL A 330 -5.78 -27.24 -1.74
CA VAL A 330 -4.40 -27.05 -2.18
C VAL A 330 -4.12 -27.93 -3.39
N ILE A 331 -3.65 -27.31 -4.46
CA ILE A 331 -3.25 -27.96 -5.71
C ILE A 331 -1.74 -28.21 -5.69
N ASP A 332 -0.97 -27.16 -5.41
CA ASP A 332 0.48 -27.18 -5.48
C ASP A 332 1.08 -26.06 -4.61
N GLU A 333 2.36 -26.19 -4.25
CA GLU A 333 3.07 -25.24 -3.39
C GLU A 333 4.46 -24.93 -3.96
N ILE A 334 4.88 -23.67 -3.86
CA ILE A 334 6.24 -23.23 -4.17
C ILE A 334 6.84 -22.51 -2.97
N ASN A 335 8.05 -22.89 -2.59
CA ASN A 335 8.74 -22.30 -1.45
C ASN A 335 10.06 -21.69 -1.90
N GLY A 336 10.33 -20.46 -1.47
CA GLY A 336 11.63 -19.83 -1.70
C GLY A 336 11.89 -19.40 -3.15
N ALA A 337 10.84 -19.02 -3.91
CA ALA A 337 10.99 -18.51 -5.26
C ALA A 337 11.71 -17.15 -5.23
N LYS A 338 12.75 -16.99 -6.05
CA LYS A 338 13.60 -15.79 -6.02
C LYS A 338 13.36 -14.85 -7.20
N THR A 339 12.70 -15.35 -8.24
CA THR A 339 12.51 -14.63 -9.49
C THR A 339 11.11 -14.81 -10.03
N SER A 340 10.68 -13.92 -10.93
CA SER A 340 9.44 -14.11 -11.70
C SER A 340 9.43 -15.42 -12.47
N ASP A 341 10.57 -15.82 -13.03
CA ASP A 341 10.70 -17.06 -13.81
C ASP A 341 10.34 -18.29 -12.98
N ASP A 342 10.71 -18.32 -11.69
CA ASP A 342 10.36 -19.43 -10.79
C ASP A 342 8.84 -19.53 -10.63
N LEU A 343 8.17 -18.40 -10.42
CA LEU A 343 6.72 -18.33 -10.19
C LEU A 343 5.91 -18.53 -11.48
N VAL A 344 6.39 -18.04 -12.62
CA VAL A 344 5.78 -18.28 -13.93
C VAL A 344 5.92 -19.74 -14.34
N LYS A 345 7.08 -20.37 -14.09
CA LYS A 345 7.25 -21.83 -14.29
C LYS A 345 6.29 -22.62 -13.42
N PHE A 346 6.12 -22.24 -12.16
CA PHE A 346 5.14 -22.83 -11.25
C PHE A 346 3.70 -22.75 -11.83
N PHE A 347 3.31 -21.62 -12.39
CA PHE A 347 2.01 -21.47 -13.07
C PHE A 347 1.92 -22.35 -14.33
N HIS A 348 2.94 -22.37 -15.18
CA HIS A 348 2.95 -23.18 -16.39
C HIS A 348 2.91 -24.69 -16.11
N GLN A 349 3.57 -25.16 -15.03
CA GLN A 349 3.49 -26.55 -14.56
C GLN A 349 2.06 -26.92 -14.16
N ASN A 350 1.34 -25.97 -13.56
CA ASN A 350 -0.07 -26.09 -13.18
C ASN A 350 -1.05 -25.74 -14.32
N ARG A 351 -0.56 -25.65 -15.57
CA ARG A 351 -1.34 -25.35 -16.79
C ARG A 351 -2.07 -24.00 -16.76
N ILE A 352 -1.53 -23.04 -16.01
CA ILE A 352 -2.03 -21.67 -15.94
C ILE A 352 -1.20 -20.81 -16.90
N TYR A 353 -1.77 -20.51 -18.06
CA TYR A 353 -1.13 -19.69 -19.11
C TYR A 353 -1.82 -18.35 -19.33
N SER A 354 -3.02 -18.17 -18.78
CA SER A 354 -3.79 -16.94 -18.96
C SER A 354 -3.35 -15.86 -17.99
N GLU A 355 -2.78 -14.80 -18.52
CA GLU A 355 -2.49 -13.57 -17.78
C GLU A 355 -3.76 -12.93 -17.22
N ARG A 356 -3.58 -12.18 -16.13
CA ARG A 356 -4.59 -11.38 -15.44
C ARG A 356 -5.82 -12.15 -14.98
N LYS A 357 -5.78 -13.48 -14.85
CA LYS A 357 -6.93 -14.28 -14.36
C LYS A 357 -6.83 -14.72 -12.91
N VAL A 358 -5.64 -15.08 -12.43
CA VAL A 358 -5.41 -15.59 -11.06
C VAL A 358 -5.27 -14.42 -10.10
N ALA A 359 -6.13 -14.35 -9.07
CA ALA A 359 -5.98 -13.34 -8.02
C ALA A 359 -5.00 -13.80 -6.95
N VAL A 360 -4.26 -12.84 -6.40
CA VAL A 360 -3.38 -13.06 -5.25
C VAL A 360 -4.21 -12.94 -3.96
N ALA A 361 -4.06 -13.90 -3.08
CA ALA A 361 -4.69 -13.97 -1.77
C ALA A 361 -3.63 -14.09 -0.65
N GLY A 362 -4.00 -13.76 0.57
CA GLY A 362 -3.07 -13.78 1.70
C GLY A 362 -3.45 -12.79 2.80
N LYS A 363 -2.50 -12.53 3.69
CA LYS A 363 -2.64 -11.65 4.85
C LYS A 363 -1.74 -10.44 4.69
N HIS A 364 -2.19 -9.26 5.12
CA HIS A 364 -1.43 -8.01 4.96
C HIS A 364 -0.97 -7.79 3.50
N LEU A 365 -1.90 -7.96 2.55
CA LEU A 365 -1.52 -8.18 1.15
C LEU A 365 -1.06 -6.91 0.44
N GLY A 366 -1.41 -5.73 0.96
CA GLY A 366 -0.88 -4.45 0.48
C GLY A 366 0.64 -4.51 0.39
N PRO A 367 1.36 -4.52 1.55
CA PRO A 367 2.83 -4.66 1.61
C PRO A 367 3.41 -5.74 0.72
N ILE A 368 2.78 -6.92 0.70
CA ILE A 368 3.21 -8.05 -0.12
C ILE A 368 3.15 -7.70 -1.62
N ARG A 369 2.09 -7.03 -2.08
CA ARG A 369 1.98 -6.59 -3.49
C ARG A 369 3.04 -5.58 -3.88
N ALA A 370 3.40 -4.64 -3.00
CA ALA A 370 4.48 -3.70 -3.28
C ALA A 370 5.84 -4.41 -3.38
N GLN A 371 6.13 -5.34 -2.48
CA GLN A 371 7.36 -6.15 -2.55
C GLN A 371 7.38 -7.06 -3.77
N LEU A 372 6.25 -7.66 -4.14
CA LEU A 372 6.16 -8.53 -5.32
C LEU A 372 6.45 -7.78 -6.62
N LYS A 373 6.09 -6.49 -6.73
CA LYS A 373 6.47 -5.65 -7.88
C LYS A 373 7.99 -5.50 -8.03
N ILE A 374 8.75 -5.66 -6.95
CA ILE A 374 10.21 -5.52 -6.94
C ILE A 374 10.87 -6.89 -7.15
N LEU A 375 10.44 -7.90 -6.39
CA LEU A 375 11.06 -9.24 -6.40
C LEU A 375 10.65 -10.06 -7.63
N ALA A 376 9.42 -9.88 -8.12
CA ALA A 376 8.86 -10.68 -9.21
C ALA A 376 7.90 -9.84 -10.10
N PRO A 377 8.40 -8.81 -10.80
CA PRO A 377 7.58 -7.87 -11.55
C PRO A 377 6.73 -8.53 -12.64
N GLU A 378 7.31 -9.40 -13.47
CA GLU A 378 6.56 -10.09 -14.54
C GLU A 378 5.46 -10.98 -13.96
N PHE A 379 5.73 -11.65 -12.83
CA PHE A 379 4.71 -12.47 -12.17
C PHE A 379 3.59 -11.62 -11.54
N ASN A 380 3.93 -10.48 -10.94
CA ASN A 380 2.94 -9.55 -10.42
C ASN A 380 2.05 -8.99 -11.56
N GLU A 381 2.62 -8.77 -12.74
CA GLU A 381 1.87 -8.40 -13.95
C GLU A 381 1.06 -9.57 -14.51
N PHE A 382 1.55 -10.80 -14.42
CA PHE A 382 0.79 -11.97 -14.80
C PHE A 382 -0.47 -12.13 -13.92
N CYS A 383 -0.38 -11.81 -12.62
CA CYS A 383 -1.50 -11.91 -11.71
C CYS A 383 -2.60 -10.86 -12.00
N HIS A 384 -3.84 -11.20 -11.66
CA HIS A 384 -4.96 -10.26 -11.65
C HIS A 384 -4.64 -9.08 -10.72
N TYR A 385 -5.07 -7.87 -11.10
CA TYR A 385 -4.72 -6.64 -10.38
C TYR A 385 -5.35 -6.57 -8.98
N ARG A 386 -6.57 -7.11 -8.82
CA ARG A 386 -7.23 -7.22 -7.50
C ARG A 386 -6.61 -8.32 -6.63
N SER A 387 -6.75 -8.12 -5.34
CA SER A 387 -6.29 -8.99 -4.27
C SER A 387 -7.41 -9.41 -3.33
N ILE A 388 -7.19 -10.51 -2.63
CA ILE A 388 -8.05 -10.97 -1.53
C ILE A 388 -7.22 -10.92 -0.24
N ASP A 389 -7.45 -9.89 0.58
CA ASP A 389 -6.79 -9.75 1.88
C ASP A 389 -7.67 -10.32 2.99
N ILE A 390 -7.19 -11.36 3.68
CA ILE A 390 -7.97 -12.04 4.70
C ILE A 390 -8.18 -11.20 5.97
N ASP A 391 -7.33 -10.20 6.22
CA ASP A 391 -7.54 -9.27 7.33
C ASP A 391 -8.77 -8.42 7.10
N VAL A 392 -9.05 -8.04 5.84
CA VAL A 392 -10.27 -7.32 5.46
C VAL A 392 -11.51 -8.17 5.78
N VAL A 393 -11.49 -9.46 5.43
CA VAL A 393 -12.59 -10.38 5.76
C VAL A 393 -12.76 -10.51 7.27
N SER A 394 -11.65 -10.53 8.02
CA SER A 394 -11.68 -10.60 9.47
C SER A 394 -12.27 -9.34 10.11
N VAL A 395 -11.94 -8.15 9.60
CA VAL A 395 -12.53 -6.87 10.04
C VAL A 395 -14.04 -6.85 9.77
N ILE A 396 -14.47 -7.29 8.59
CA ILE A 396 -15.89 -7.41 8.24
C ILE A 396 -16.60 -8.37 9.20
N CYS A 397 -16.04 -9.57 9.41
CA CYS A 397 -16.62 -10.56 10.31
C CYS A 397 -16.69 -10.07 11.75
N GLU A 398 -15.68 -9.35 12.24
CA GLU A 398 -15.69 -8.79 13.60
C GLU A 398 -16.89 -7.86 13.80
N GLN A 399 -17.22 -7.04 12.80
CA GLN A 399 -18.27 -6.03 12.91
C GLN A 399 -19.66 -6.56 12.57
N TRP A 400 -19.80 -7.31 11.46
CA TRP A 400 -21.11 -7.77 10.98
C TRP A 400 -21.50 -9.15 11.54
N PHE A 401 -20.52 -10.00 11.88
CA PHE A 401 -20.75 -11.38 12.34
C PHE A 401 -19.92 -11.71 13.60
N PRO A 402 -20.06 -10.94 14.69
CA PRO A 402 -19.17 -11.03 15.85
C PRO A 402 -19.12 -12.43 16.47
N ASP A 403 -20.19 -13.21 16.39
CA ASP A 403 -20.21 -14.58 16.90
C ASP A 403 -19.48 -15.57 15.98
N VAL A 404 -19.51 -15.35 14.66
CA VAL A 404 -18.68 -16.11 13.70
C VAL A 404 -17.20 -15.76 13.93
N TYR A 405 -16.89 -14.46 14.06
CA TYR A 405 -15.52 -14.00 14.31
C TYR A 405 -14.91 -14.61 15.58
N LYS A 406 -15.67 -14.73 16.67
CA LYS A 406 -15.21 -15.36 17.92
C LYS A 406 -14.94 -16.88 17.79
N GLN A 407 -15.57 -17.54 16.83
CA GLN A 407 -15.44 -18.98 16.59
C GLN A 407 -14.35 -19.32 15.57
N ARG A 408 -13.69 -18.31 14.99
CA ARG A 408 -12.68 -18.53 13.96
C ARG A 408 -11.52 -19.39 14.50
N PRO A 409 -10.85 -20.17 13.64
CA PRO A 409 -9.61 -20.84 13.99
C PRO A 409 -8.59 -19.82 14.50
N THR A 410 -8.03 -20.08 15.69
CA THR A 410 -6.91 -19.32 16.23
C THR A 410 -5.66 -20.19 16.13
N HIS A 411 -4.74 -19.80 15.26
CA HIS A 411 -3.45 -20.46 15.11
C HIS A 411 -2.38 -19.69 15.88
N ASP A 412 -1.30 -20.36 16.26
CA ASP A 412 -0.17 -19.73 16.93
C ASP A 412 0.49 -18.73 15.96
N GLU A 413 0.62 -17.47 16.36
CA GLU A 413 1.09 -16.37 15.49
C GLU A 413 2.55 -16.54 15.02
N LYS A 414 3.27 -17.52 15.60
CA LYS A 414 4.68 -17.81 15.29
C LYS A 414 4.89 -18.58 14.00
N GLU A 415 3.85 -19.21 13.45
CA GLU A 415 3.92 -19.83 12.12
C GLU A 415 3.14 -18.96 11.13
N ASN A 416 3.85 -18.08 10.40
CA ASN A 416 3.26 -17.39 9.27
C ASN A 416 3.00 -18.44 8.17
N ASN A 417 1.82 -19.03 8.21
CA ASN A 417 1.48 -20.18 7.41
C ASN A 417 0.34 -19.81 6.48
N LEU A 418 0.63 -19.74 5.18
CA LEU A 418 -0.39 -19.55 4.14
C LEU A 418 -1.56 -20.53 4.30
N LYS A 419 -1.33 -21.73 4.85
CA LYS A 419 -2.37 -22.72 5.17
C LYS A 419 -3.34 -22.23 6.23
N ASN A 420 -2.88 -21.53 7.26
CA ASN A 420 -3.76 -20.93 8.28
C ASN A 420 -4.66 -19.86 7.66
N SER A 421 -4.13 -19.08 6.70
CA SER A 421 -4.93 -18.09 5.96
C SER A 421 -5.97 -18.79 5.08
N ILE A 422 -5.60 -19.86 4.39
CA ILE A 422 -6.53 -20.68 3.60
C ILE A 422 -7.65 -21.25 4.49
N GLU A 423 -7.30 -21.84 5.63
CA GLU A 423 -8.27 -22.39 6.59
C GLU A 423 -9.22 -21.34 7.15
N LEU A 424 -8.69 -20.16 7.48
CA LEU A 424 -9.50 -19.05 7.97
C LEU A 424 -10.50 -18.58 6.90
N LEU A 425 -10.10 -18.51 5.63
CA LEU A 425 -11.02 -18.12 4.55
C LEU A 425 -12.05 -19.22 4.29
N ARG A 426 -11.65 -20.49 4.33
CA ARG A 426 -12.59 -21.63 4.27
C ARG A 426 -13.62 -21.54 5.40
N PHE A 427 -13.19 -21.23 6.62
CA PHE A 427 -14.07 -21.04 7.76
C PHE A 427 -15.09 -19.92 7.49
N TYR A 428 -14.63 -18.72 7.12
CA TYR A 428 -15.56 -17.62 6.83
C TYR A 428 -16.50 -17.96 5.67
N ARG A 429 -15.98 -18.54 4.58
CA ARG A 429 -16.81 -19.00 3.46
C ARG A 429 -17.96 -19.89 3.90
N SER A 430 -17.67 -20.90 4.74
CA SER A 430 -18.67 -21.85 5.22
C SER A 430 -19.74 -21.22 6.13
N ARG A 431 -19.45 -20.06 6.74
CA ARG A 431 -20.29 -19.42 7.76
C ARG A 431 -21.09 -18.25 7.22
N ILE A 432 -20.49 -17.41 6.38
CA ILE A 432 -21.07 -16.12 5.96
C ILE A 432 -21.32 -16.00 4.46
N PHE A 433 -20.59 -16.72 3.61
CA PHE A 433 -20.74 -16.66 2.14
C PHE A 433 -21.54 -17.84 1.58
N LYS A 434 -22.71 -18.13 2.18
CA LYS A 434 -23.53 -19.30 1.80
C LYS A 434 -24.30 -19.11 0.49
#